data_AF-A0A8K1CEW3-F1
#
_entry.id   AF-A0A8K1CEW3-F1
#
_cell.length_a   1.000
_cell.length_b   1.000
_cell.length_c   1.000
_cell.angle_alpha   90.00
_cell.angle_beta   90.00
_cell.angle_gamma   90.00
#
_symmetry.space_group_name_H-M   'P 1'
#
loop_
_entity.id
_entity.type
_entity.pdbx_description
1 polymer ?
#
loop_
_entity_poly.entity_id
_entity_poly.type
_entity_poly.pdbx_seq_one_letter_code
_entity_poly.pdbx_strand_id
1 'polypeptide(L)'
;MTVPILKLVYFIATLRAECIRLAFYIGNIPFQDERISFQKFFDVVKPTLPYGQLPILEVDGEVIAQAQGILRYAGRLSGLYPVNDPVAALKVDEMLGTIEELGYLVGLSLHEPSLNKRKAMRQKLNVETIPRYLARVNRLLIRSKEYAVFQSDQLFIHELVINYFVRWMRESTPNYISRTVCDGFAAIEELIKRVRAHPKWQEYYANPRNVAPKLKLTYLNETGRVEATRLALYVGGVAFEDERLDDVERTSLESDLPSAPLPALSVNNEIYRQPSQILRYAGTLSGLYSTTNFMQSLRVDEVLCLLDDLYSSISSTLDLEGDELDAAREALTTTTIPQLLSGLDRRIAGWQGVYAVDDELTVADLDIYASLSDLQSGRLFDEPVVLEYKHLQGIVNQVSNHPKLQKWLQMP
;
A
#
# COMPACT_ATOMS: atom_id res chain seq x y z
N MET A 1 -1.58 -7.54 -39.07
CA MET A 1 -2.55 -7.11 -38.04
C MET A 1 -1.86 -6.08 -37.17
N THR A 2 -2.49 -4.93 -36.95
CA THR A 2 -2.00 -3.92 -36.02
C THR A 2 -1.99 -4.48 -34.60
N VAL A 3 -0.95 -4.21 -33.83
CA VAL A 3 -0.90 -4.57 -32.40
C VAL A 3 -1.92 -3.68 -31.68
N PRO A 4 -2.88 -4.25 -30.92
CA PRO A 4 -3.87 -3.44 -30.21
C PRO A 4 -3.20 -2.51 -29.20
N ILE A 5 -3.77 -1.33 -28.99
CA ILE A 5 -3.34 -0.42 -27.93
C ILE A 5 -3.90 -0.95 -26.62
N LEU A 6 -3.02 -1.35 -25.72
CA LEU A 6 -3.38 -1.96 -24.45
C LEU A 6 -3.04 -1.03 -23.29
N LYS A 7 -4.00 -0.85 -22.38
CA LYS A 7 -3.79 -0.13 -21.13
C LYS A 7 -4.40 -0.88 -19.95
N LEU A 8 -3.55 -1.37 -19.05
CA LEU A 8 -3.94 -2.07 -17.84
C LEU A 8 -4.05 -1.08 -16.69
N VAL A 9 -5.21 -0.98 -16.06
CA VAL A 9 -5.43 -0.15 -14.88
C VAL A 9 -5.57 -1.03 -13.65
N TYR A 10 -4.72 -0.81 -12.64
CA TYR A 10 -4.81 -1.50 -11.35
C TYR A 10 -4.14 -0.72 -10.22
N PHE A 11 -4.18 -1.25 -9.00
CA PHE A 11 -3.45 -0.68 -7.88
C PHE A 11 -1.93 -0.72 -8.07
N ILE A 12 -1.23 0.09 -7.27
CA ILE A 12 0.22 -0.01 -7.06
C ILE A 12 0.58 -1.40 -6.52
N ALA A 13 -0.28 -1.96 -5.67
CA ALA A 13 -0.16 -3.33 -5.18
C ALA A 13 -0.21 -4.35 -6.35
N THR A 14 0.54 -5.43 -6.20
CA THR A 14 0.71 -6.47 -7.23
C THR A 14 -0.60 -7.26 -7.43
N LEU A 15 -1.18 -7.79 -6.34
CA LEU A 15 -2.49 -8.48 -6.24
C LEU A 15 -2.99 -9.12 -7.56
N ARG A 16 -4.21 -8.81 -8.01
CA ARG A 16 -4.87 -9.52 -9.13
C ARG A 16 -4.29 -9.18 -10.52
N ALA A 17 -3.52 -8.10 -10.64
CA ALA A 17 -2.94 -7.70 -11.93
C ALA A 17 -1.52 -8.21 -12.16
N GLU A 18 -0.85 -8.75 -11.13
CA GLU A 18 0.54 -9.14 -11.22
C GLU A 18 0.81 -10.15 -12.34
N CYS A 19 -0.01 -11.21 -12.39
CA CYS A 19 0.15 -12.25 -13.41
C CYS A 19 -0.20 -11.74 -14.81
N ILE A 20 -1.04 -10.70 -14.93
CA ILE A 20 -1.39 -10.06 -16.20
C ILE A 20 -0.20 -9.25 -16.71
N ARG A 21 0.38 -8.40 -15.85
CA ARG A 21 1.60 -7.62 -16.16
C ARG A 21 2.75 -8.54 -16.56
N LEU A 22 2.97 -9.59 -15.78
CA LEU A 22 4.03 -10.55 -16.02
C LEU A 22 3.82 -11.32 -17.32
N ALA A 23 2.58 -11.69 -17.67
CA ALA A 23 2.27 -12.33 -18.94
C ALA A 23 2.59 -11.43 -20.14
N PHE A 24 2.15 -10.17 -20.11
CA PHE A 24 2.51 -9.20 -21.16
C PHE A 24 4.03 -8.99 -21.25
N TYR A 25 4.70 -8.86 -20.10
CA TYR A 25 6.14 -8.63 -20.06
C TYR A 25 6.95 -9.81 -20.61
N ILE A 26 6.64 -11.05 -20.19
CA ILE A 26 7.30 -12.26 -20.71
C ILE A 26 7.05 -12.39 -22.22
N GLY A 27 5.84 -12.11 -22.69
CA GLY A 27 5.48 -12.14 -24.11
C GLY A 27 5.99 -10.96 -24.94
N ASN A 28 6.70 -10.00 -24.33
CA ASN A 28 7.10 -8.72 -24.96
C ASN A 28 5.92 -7.98 -25.62
N ILE A 29 4.75 -8.02 -25.01
CA ILE A 29 3.56 -7.31 -25.48
C ILE A 29 3.59 -5.89 -24.91
N PRO A 30 3.65 -4.84 -25.77
CA PRO A 30 3.63 -3.47 -25.29
C PRO A 30 2.26 -3.13 -24.70
N PHE A 31 2.26 -2.53 -23.50
CA PHE A 31 1.05 -2.04 -22.84
C PHE A 31 1.38 -0.87 -21.91
N GLN A 32 0.40 0.00 -21.66
CA GLN A 32 0.47 1.02 -20.63
C GLN A 32 0.04 0.42 -19.28
N ASP A 33 0.94 0.42 -18.28
CA ASP A 33 0.64 0.03 -16.90
C ASP A 33 0.24 1.26 -16.07
N GLU A 34 -1.06 1.60 -16.05
CA GLU A 34 -1.59 2.67 -15.20
C GLU A 34 -1.83 2.14 -13.78
N ARG A 35 -1.01 2.59 -12.85
CA ARG A 35 -1.14 2.26 -11.43
C ARG A 35 -1.83 3.40 -10.69
N ILE A 36 -2.94 3.09 -10.03
CA ILE A 36 -3.72 4.07 -9.27
C ILE A 36 -3.72 3.73 -7.78
N SER A 37 -3.95 4.73 -6.94
CA SER A 37 -4.12 4.52 -5.51
C SER A 37 -5.51 3.98 -5.18
N PHE A 38 -5.67 3.48 -3.95
CA PHE A 38 -6.98 3.13 -3.42
C PHE A 38 -7.92 4.34 -3.38
N GLN A 39 -7.41 5.53 -3.03
CA GLN A 39 -8.22 6.74 -2.97
C GLN A 39 -8.75 7.13 -4.35
N LYS A 40 -7.87 7.28 -5.35
CA LYS A 40 -8.25 7.54 -6.75
C LYS A 40 -9.23 6.50 -7.27
N PHE A 41 -9.07 5.23 -6.87
CA PHE A 41 -10.03 4.20 -7.21
C PHE A 41 -11.42 4.48 -6.63
N PHE A 42 -11.56 4.67 -5.32
CA PHE A 42 -12.88 4.81 -4.71
C PHE A 42 -13.60 6.10 -5.13
N ASP A 43 -12.86 7.20 -5.27
CA ASP A 43 -13.46 8.51 -5.48
C ASP A 43 -13.77 8.78 -6.95
N VAL A 44 -12.84 8.42 -7.84
CA VAL A 44 -12.88 8.85 -9.24
C VAL A 44 -13.14 7.68 -10.19
N VAL A 45 -12.42 6.57 -10.04
CA VAL A 45 -12.45 5.50 -11.05
C VAL A 45 -13.61 4.54 -10.85
N LYS A 46 -13.88 4.09 -9.62
CA LYS A 46 -14.88 3.06 -9.32
C LYS A 46 -16.28 3.41 -9.84
N PRO A 47 -16.78 4.66 -9.73
CA PRO A 47 -18.10 5.02 -10.27
C PRO A 47 -18.19 4.97 -11.80
N THR A 48 -17.06 5.05 -12.51
CA THR A 48 -17.02 5.03 -13.99
C THR A 48 -16.92 3.62 -14.55
N LEU A 49 -16.57 2.62 -13.73
CA LEU A 49 -16.38 1.24 -14.19
C LEU A 49 -17.70 0.47 -14.25
N PRO A 50 -17.97 -0.29 -15.33
CA PRO A 50 -19.21 -1.07 -15.50
C PRO A 50 -19.56 -2.00 -14.32
N TYR A 51 -18.56 -2.53 -13.62
CA TYR A 51 -18.74 -3.42 -12.48
C TYR A 51 -18.17 -2.85 -11.17
N GLY A 52 -17.70 -1.60 -11.15
CA GLY A 52 -17.07 -0.98 -9.97
C GLY A 52 -15.87 -1.76 -9.41
N GLN A 53 -15.12 -2.45 -10.28
CA GLN A 53 -14.06 -3.38 -9.91
C GLN A 53 -12.80 -3.23 -10.77
N LEU A 54 -11.65 -3.49 -10.16
CA LEU A 54 -10.35 -3.59 -10.81
C LEU A 54 -9.79 -5.03 -10.69
N PRO A 55 -8.90 -5.47 -11.59
CA PRO A 55 -8.34 -4.75 -12.74
C PRO A 55 -9.31 -4.58 -13.90
N ILE A 56 -9.02 -3.56 -14.73
CA ILE A 56 -9.55 -3.43 -16.09
C ILE A 56 -8.41 -3.39 -17.11
N LEU A 57 -8.70 -3.84 -18.33
CA LEU A 57 -7.85 -3.68 -19.50
C LEU A 57 -8.63 -2.90 -20.55
N GLU A 58 -8.10 -1.76 -20.97
CA GLU A 58 -8.59 -1.03 -22.13
C GLU A 58 -7.90 -1.60 -23.38
N VAL A 59 -8.70 -2.01 -24.36
CA VAL A 59 -8.24 -2.55 -25.65
C VAL A 59 -8.81 -1.66 -26.76
N ASP A 60 -7.96 -0.88 -27.41
CA ASP A 60 -8.36 0.09 -28.46
C ASP A 60 -9.53 1.01 -28.02
N GLY A 61 -9.52 1.42 -26.75
CA GLY A 61 -10.56 2.28 -26.14
C GLY A 61 -11.72 1.53 -25.47
N GLU A 62 -11.86 0.22 -25.68
CA GLU A 62 -12.90 -0.59 -25.03
C GLU A 62 -12.46 -1.08 -23.64
N VAL A 63 -13.25 -0.76 -22.61
CA VAL A 63 -12.96 -1.14 -21.22
C VAL A 63 -13.44 -2.56 -20.93
N ILE A 64 -12.50 -3.48 -20.73
CA ILE A 64 -12.76 -4.87 -20.35
C ILE A 64 -12.45 -5.07 -18.86
N ALA A 65 -13.39 -5.66 -18.13
CA ALA A 65 -13.22 -6.07 -16.73
C ALA A 65 -13.03 -7.59 -16.61
N GLN A 66 -12.91 -8.08 -15.37
CA GLN A 66 -12.69 -9.50 -15.00
C GLN A 66 -11.24 -9.97 -15.17
N ALA A 67 -10.51 -10.04 -14.05
CA ALA A 67 -9.10 -10.40 -14.00
C ALA A 67 -8.77 -11.70 -14.76
N GLN A 68 -9.58 -12.74 -14.64
CA GLN A 68 -9.33 -14.02 -15.33
C GLN A 68 -9.52 -13.93 -16.85
N GLY A 69 -10.50 -13.15 -17.31
CA GLY A 69 -10.70 -12.90 -18.74
C GLY A 69 -9.50 -12.14 -19.32
N ILE A 70 -9.07 -11.10 -18.61
CA ILE A 70 -7.89 -10.29 -18.97
C ILE A 70 -6.62 -11.15 -18.97
N LEU A 71 -6.41 -12.01 -17.95
CA LEU A 71 -5.25 -12.88 -17.86
C LEU A 71 -5.19 -13.89 -19.02
N ARG A 72 -6.33 -14.48 -19.41
CA ARG A 72 -6.40 -15.36 -20.58
C ARG A 72 -6.08 -14.60 -21.87
N TYR A 73 -6.61 -13.39 -22.03
CA TYR A 73 -6.30 -12.55 -23.18
C TYR A 73 -4.80 -12.22 -23.26
N ALA A 74 -4.21 -11.81 -22.14
CA ALA A 74 -2.76 -11.60 -22.03
C ALA A 74 -1.97 -12.88 -22.35
N GLY A 75 -2.41 -14.04 -21.84
CA GLY A 75 -1.84 -15.35 -22.16
C GLY A 75 -1.90 -15.69 -23.64
N ARG A 76 -3.00 -15.39 -24.32
CA ARG A 76 -3.15 -15.61 -25.77
C ARG A 76 -2.18 -14.74 -26.58
N LEU A 77 -2.09 -13.45 -26.26
CA LEU A 77 -1.20 -12.52 -26.95
C LEU A 77 0.28 -12.84 -26.71
N SER A 78 0.64 -13.21 -25.48
CA SER A 78 2.02 -13.54 -25.08
C SER A 78 2.48 -14.95 -25.47
N GLY A 79 1.59 -15.77 -26.03
CA GLY A 79 1.83 -17.19 -26.25
C GLY A 79 1.79 -18.05 -24.98
N LEU A 80 1.54 -17.50 -23.79
CA LEU A 80 1.50 -18.25 -22.52
C LEU A 80 0.17 -19.01 -22.28
N TYR A 81 -0.59 -19.28 -23.34
CA TYR A 81 -1.84 -20.04 -23.31
C TYR A 81 -1.97 -20.91 -24.58
N PRO A 82 -2.34 -22.20 -24.46
CA PRO A 82 -2.34 -23.13 -25.59
C PRO A 82 -3.57 -22.92 -26.50
N VAL A 83 -3.49 -21.96 -27.42
CA VAL A 83 -4.63 -21.56 -28.29
C VAL A 83 -5.05 -22.62 -29.30
N ASN A 84 -4.15 -23.54 -29.66
CA ASN A 84 -4.37 -24.57 -30.69
C ASN A 84 -4.65 -25.96 -30.10
N ASP A 85 -4.69 -26.09 -28.77
CA ASP A 85 -5.01 -27.34 -28.07
C ASP A 85 -6.11 -27.07 -27.02
N PRO A 86 -7.39 -27.27 -27.39
CA PRO A 86 -8.51 -26.99 -26.51
C PRO A 86 -8.50 -27.80 -25.20
N VAL A 87 -7.93 -29.01 -25.21
CA VAL A 87 -7.88 -29.85 -24.01
C VAL A 87 -6.78 -29.36 -23.07
N ALA A 88 -5.60 -29.01 -23.60
CA ALA A 88 -4.57 -28.37 -22.80
C ALA A 88 -5.06 -27.02 -22.25
N ALA A 89 -5.77 -26.22 -23.04
CA ALA A 89 -6.38 -24.97 -22.61
C ALA A 89 -7.34 -25.19 -21.42
N LEU A 90 -8.19 -26.21 -21.50
CA LEU A 90 -9.07 -26.60 -20.41
C LEU A 90 -8.29 -27.00 -19.14
N LYS A 91 -7.13 -27.66 -19.27
CA LYS A 91 -6.27 -27.99 -18.13
C LYS A 91 -5.65 -26.76 -17.47
N VAL A 92 -5.24 -25.77 -18.27
CA VAL A 92 -4.83 -24.46 -17.75
C VAL A 92 -5.97 -23.84 -16.96
N ASP A 93 -7.18 -23.84 -17.51
CA ASP A 93 -8.36 -23.23 -16.88
C ASP A 93 -8.81 -23.94 -15.59
N GLU A 94 -8.73 -25.28 -15.54
CA GLU A 94 -8.99 -26.05 -14.32
C GLU A 94 -8.05 -25.63 -13.17
N MET A 95 -6.75 -25.45 -13.46
CA MET A 95 -5.77 -25.04 -12.46
C MET A 95 -5.96 -23.57 -12.04
N LEU A 96 -6.23 -22.67 -12.98
CA LEU A 96 -6.54 -21.27 -12.68
C LEU A 96 -7.76 -21.14 -11.77
N GLY A 97 -8.86 -21.81 -12.12
CA GLY A 97 -10.09 -21.80 -11.31
C GLY A 97 -9.87 -22.38 -9.92
N THR A 98 -9.08 -23.46 -9.81
CA THR A 98 -8.75 -24.06 -8.50
C THR A 98 -7.98 -23.10 -7.60
N ILE A 99 -6.98 -22.37 -8.12
CA ILE A 99 -6.22 -21.39 -7.34
C ILE A 99 -7.05 -20.14 -7.04
N GLU A 100 -7.90 -19.70 -7.97
CA GLU A 100 -8.80 -18.57 -7.74
C GLU A 100 -9.79 -18.83 -6.61
N GLU A 101 -10.42 -20.02 -6.60
CA GLU A 101 -11.33 -20.42 -5.53
C GLU A 101 -10.60 -20.48 -4.18
N LEU A 102 -9.38 -21.04 -4.15
CA LEU A 102 -8.55 -21.05 -2.95
C LEU A 102 -8.22 -19.62 -2.48
N GLY A 103 -7.80 -18.75 -3.39
CA GLY A 103 -7.51 -17.34 -3.12
C GLY A 103 -8.72 -16.59 -2.58
N TYR A 104 -9.92 -16.86 -3.11
CA TYR A 104 -11.18 -16.31 -2.59
C TYR A 104 -11.45 -16.73 -1.14
N LEU A 105 -11.29 -18.03 -0.82
CA LEU A 105 -11.49 -18.54 0.53
C LEU A 105 -10.50 -17.93 1.54
N VAL A 106 -9.23 -17.75 1.14
CA VAL A 106 -8.26 -17.00 1.96
C VAL A 106 -8.67 -15.53 2.10
N GLY A 107 -9.12 -14.90 1.01
CA GLY A 107 -9.59 -13.52 0.97
C GLY A 107 -10.76 -13.24 1.91
N LEU A 108 -11.71 -14.17 2.07
CA LEU A 108 -12.79 -14.05 3.05
C LEU A 108 -12.24 -13.88 4.48
N SER A 109 -11.16 -14.57 4.82
CA SER A 109 -10.52 -14.45 6.14
C SER A 109 -9.74 -13.15 6.33
N LEU A 110 -9.41 -12.42 5.26
CA LEU A 110 -8.77 -11.10 5.37
C LEU A 110 -9.77 -10.02 5.76
N HIS A 111 -11.03 -10.19 5.34
CA HIS A 111 -12.11 -9.22 5.55
C HIS A 111 -13.04 -9.57 6.72
N GLU A 112 -12.77 -10.65 7.47
CA GLU A 112 -13.59 -11.04 8.62
C GLU A 112 -13.34 -10.11 9.82
N PRO A 113 -14.32 -9.30 10.26
CA PRO A 113 -14.13 -8.33 11.32
C PRO A 113 -13.91 -8.97 12.70
N SER A 114 -14.55 -10.10 13.00
CA SER A 114 -14.40 -10.76 14.30
C SER A 114 -13.07 -11.50 14.41
N LEU A 115 -12.24 -11.12 15.38
CA LEU A 115 -10.95 -11.76 15.63
C LEU A 115 -11.09 -13.28 15.86
N ASN A 116 -12.11 -13.69 16.63
CA ASN A 116 -12.35 -15.10 16.93
C ASN A 116 -12.79 -15.90 15.69
N LYS A 117 -13.72 -15.36 14.89
CA LYS A 117 -14.12 -16.00 13.64
C LYS A 117 -12.96 -16.07 12.66
N ARG A 118 -12.19 -14.98 12.54
CA ARG A 118 -11.01 -14.90 11.68
C ARG A 118 -9.98 -15.96 12.06
N LYS A 119 -9.67 -16.10 13.34
CA LYS A 119 -8.77 -17.14 13.85
C LYS A 119 -9.27 -18.54 13.49
N ALA A 120 -10.54 -18.84 13.75
CA ALA A 120 -11.13 -20.14 13.42
C ALA A 120 -11.11 -20.44 11.91
N MET A 121 -11.48 -19.47 11.07
CA MET A 121 -11.40 -19.58 9.61
C MET A 121 -9.97 -19.88 9.15
N ARG A 122 -8.98 -19.15 9.66
CA ARG A 122 -7.57 -19.31 9.27
C ARG A 122 -6.96 -20.61 9.77
N GLN A 123 -7.34 -21.08 10.95
CA GLN A 123 -6.95 -22.42 11.42
C GLN A 123 -7.49 -23.51 10.48
N LYS A 124 -8.76 -23.43 10.07
CA LYS A 124 -9.33 -24.34 9.06
C LYS A 124 -8.64 -24.23 7.70
N LEU A 125 -8.32 -23.01 7.26
CA LEU A 125 -7.55 -22.79 6.04
C LEU A 125 -6.19 -23.48 6.12
N ASN A 126 -5.50 -23.34 7.24
CA ASN A 126 -4.16 -23.86 7.48
C ASN A 126 -4.09 -25.40 7.48
N VAL A 127 -5.00 -26.06 8.21
CA VAL A 127 -4.90 -27.52 8.44
C VAL A 127 -5.64 -28.36 7.40
N GLU A 128 -6.63 -27.79 6.72
CA GLU A 128 -7.53 -28.55 5.84
C GLU A 128 -7.56 -27.96 4.42
N THR A 129 -7.96 -26.69 4.30
CA THR A 129 -8.35 -26.15 2.99
C THR A 129 -7.15 -25.95 2.06
N ILE A 130 -6.12 -25.24 2.50
CA ILE A 130 -4.93 -24.99 1.67
C ILE A 130 -4.24 -26.30 1.29
N PRO A 131 -3.92 -27.23 2.24
CA PRO A 131 -3.31 -28.51 1.88
C PRO A 131 -4.15 -29.32 0.89
N ARG A 132 -5.48 -29.36 1.06
CA ARG A 132 -6.38 -30.10 0.15
C ARG A 132 -6.36 -29.55 -1.28
N TYR A 133 -6.43 -28.23 -1.44
CA TYR A 133 -6.40 -27.61 -2.77
C TYR A 133 -5.04 -27.75 -3.43
N LEU A 134 -3.95 -27.52 -2.70
CA LEU A 134 -2.60 -27.68 -3.24
C LEU A 134 -2.27 -29.14 -3.59
N ALA A 135 -2.79 -30.11 -2.83
CA ALA A 135 -2.69 -31.52 -3.20
C ALA A 135 -3.40 -31.82 -4.53
N ARG A 136 -4.54 -31.16 -4.81
CA ARG A 136 -5.22 -31.28 -6.11
C ARG A 136 -4.40 -30.64 -7.23
N VAL A 137 -3.92 -29.41 -7.05
CA VAL A 137 -3.08 -28.70 -8.03
C VAL A 137 -1.81 -29.50 -8.33
N ASN A 138 -1.15 -30.04 -7.31
CA ASN A 138 0.03 -30.88 -7.47
C ASN A 138 -0.26 -32.11 -8.34
N ARG A 139 -1.41 -32.79 -8.15
CA ARG A 139 -1.82 -33.90 -9.02
C ARG A 139 -2.13 -33.45 -10.45
N LEU A 140 -2.76 -32.28 -10.62
CA LEU A 140 -3.05 -31.73 -11.95
C LEU A 140 -1.76 -31.41 -12.72
N LEU A 141 -0.75 -30.86 -12.04
CA LEU A 141 0.57 -30.59 -12.63
C LEU A 141 1.32 -31.87 -13.02
N ILE A 142 1.20 -32.95 -12.23
CA ILE A 142 1.79 -34.24 -12.61
C ILE A 142 1.12 -34.78 -13.87
N ARG A 143 -0.21 -34.75 -13.92
CA ARG A 143 -0.98 -35.26 -15.07
C ARG A 143 -0.86 -34.39 -16.31
N SER A 144 -0.63 -33.08 -16.17
CA SER A 144 -0.47 -32.20 -17.33
C SER A 144 0.75 -32.59 -18.18
N LYS A 145 1.77 -33.24 -17.59
CA LYS A 145 2.92 -33.76 -18.34
C LYS A 145 2.55 -34.82 -19.40
N GLU A 146 1.33 -35.38 -19.38
CA GLU A 146 0.81 -36.25 -20.45
C GLU A 146 0.56 -35.51 -21.77
N TYR A 147 0.44 -34.17 -21.74
CA TYR A 147 0.19 -33.36 -22.94
C TYR A 147 1.50 -32.72 -23.43
N ALA A 148 1.81 -32.90 -24.72
CA ALA A 148 3.08 -32.48 -25.32
C ALA A 148 3.40 -31.00 -25.11
N VAL A 149 2.39 -30.12 -25.14
CA VAL A 149 2.56 -28.68 -24.95
C VAL A 149 3.16 -28.31 -23.59
N PHE A 150 2.86 -29.08 -22.54
CA PHE A 150 3.37 -28.87 -21.18
C PHE A 150 4.73 -29.54 -20.92
N GLN A 151 5.31 -30.22 -21.91
CA GLN A 151 6.66 -30.77 -21.84
C GLN A 151 7.73 -29.80 -22.40
N SER A 152 7.29 -28.67 -22.96
CA SER A 152 8.18 -27.64 -23.52
C SER A 152 8.70 -26.67 -22.44
N ASP A 153 9.76 -25.92 -22.75
CA ASP A 153 10.30 -24.87 -21.88
C ASP A 153 9.41 -23.61 -21.80
N GLN A 154 8.34 -23.55 -22.59
CA GLN A 154 7.39 -22.44 -22.63
C GLN A 154 6.59 -22.38 -21.33
N LEU A 155 6.57 -21.21 -20.69
CA LEU A 155 5.73 -20.96 -19.53
C LEU A 155 4.25 -20.81 -19.92
N PHE A 156 3.35 -21.11 -18.97
CA PHE A 156 1.92 -20.87 -19.12
C PHE A 156 1.35 -20.05 -17.96
N ILE A 157 0.23 -19.34 -18.21
CA ILE A 157 -0.38 -18.43 -17.22
C ILE A 157 -0.76 -19.10 -15.90
N HIS A 158 -1.10 -20.40 -15.89
CA HIS A 158 -1.37 -21.13 -14.64
C HIS A 158 -0.11 -21.28 -13.78
N GLU A 159 1.07 -21.44 -14.40
CA GLU A 159 2.34 -21.51 -13.68
C GLU A 159 2.66 -20.17 -13.01
N LEU A 160 2.39 -19.06 -13.69
CA LEU A 160 2.56 -17.71 -13.11
C LEU A 160 1.68 -17.52 -11.88
N VAL A 161 0.40 -17.91 -11.98
CA VAL A 161 -0.59 -17.77 -10.91
C VAL A 161 -0.28 -18.67 -9.71
N ILE A 162 0.10 -19.93 -9.95
CA ILE A 162 0.49 -20.86 -8.88
C ILE A 162 1.74 -20.35 -8.16
N ASN A 163 2.79 -19.95 -8.90
CA ASN A 163 3.99 -19.39 -8.30
C ASN A 163 3.68 -18.11 -7.51
N TYR A 164 2.84 -17.22 -8.04
CA TYR A 164 2.42 -16.00 -7.34
C TYR A 164 1.72 -16.32 -6.02
N PHE A 165 0.73 -17.22 -6.04
CA PHE A 165 -0.03 -17.60 -4.85
C PHE A 165 0.88 -18.20 -3.76
N VAL A 166 1.74 -19.16 -4.12
CA VAL A 166 2.65 -19.80 -3.15
C VAL A 166 3.68 -18.79 -2.62
N ARG A 167 4.22 -17.92 -3.47
CA ARG A 167 5.14 -16.86 -3.03
C ARG A 167 4.46 -15.93 -2.03
N TRP A 168 3.26 -15.44 -2.35
CA TRP A 168 2.48 -14.58 -1.46
C TRP A 168 2.18 -15.27 -0.12
N MET A 169 1.79 -16.55 -0.14
CA MET A 169 1.57 -17.33 1.07
C MET A 169 2.82 -17.54 1.92
N ARG A 170 4.03 -17.55 1.34
CA ARG A 170 5.30 -17.68 2.07
C ARG A 170 5.80 -16.34 2.63
N GLU A 171 5.59 -15.25 1.90
CA GLU A 171 6.17 -13.93 2.20
C GLU A 171 5.22 -13.00 2.96
N SER A 172 3.92 -13.22 2.85
CA SER A 172 2.86 -12.36 3.40
C SER A 172 1.75 -13.18 4.03
N THR A 173 2.11 -14.28 4.68
CA THR A 173 1.18 -15.23 5.29
C THR A 173 0.26 -14.54 6.29
N PRO A 174 -1.07 -14.68 6.17
CA PRO A 174 -1.99 -14.16 7.17
C PRO A 174 -1.76 -14.84 8.53
N ASN A 175 -1.86 -14.08 9.63
CA ASN A 175 -1.76 -14.61 11.00
C ASN A 175 -2.62 -15.85 11.19
N TYR A 176 -2.13 -16.83 11.95
CA TYR A 176 -2.73 -18.16 12.18
C TYR A 176 -2.71 -19.13 10.99
N ILE A 177 -1.99 -18.79 9.91
CA ILE A 177 -1.61 -19.72 8.85
C ILE A 177 -0.10 -19.89 8.87
N SER A 178 0.40 -21.12 8.69
CA SER A 178 1.83 -21.41 8.65
C SER A 178 2.45 -20.89 7.35
N ARG A 179 3.65 -20.29 7.44
CA ARG A 179 4.42 -19.89 6.26
C ARG A 179 4.80 -21.08 5.36
N THR A 180 4.85 -22.28 5.95
CA THR A 180 5.19 -23.54 5.28
C THR A 180 3.96 -24.35 4.85
N VAL A 181 2.75 -23.80 4.97
CA VAL A 181 1.51 -24.51 4.60
C VAL A 181 1.46 -24.94 3.13
N CYS A 182 2.25 -24.27 2.28
CA CYS A 182 2.35 -24.56 0.85
C CYS A 182 3.49 -25.53 0.50
N ASP A 183 4.22 -26.05 1.49
CA ASP A 183 5.39 -26.89 1.26
C ASP A 183 5.01 -28.38 1.11
N GLY A 184 5.94 -29.19 0.61
CA GLY A 184 5.76 -30.65 0.47
C GLY A 184 5.07 -31.09 -0.82
N PHE A 185 4.75 -30.17 -1.73
CA PHE A 185 4.14 -30.47 -3.04
C PHE A 185 5.19 -30.43 -4.16
N ALA A 186 5.80 -31.58 -4.46
CA ALA A 186 6.96 -31.66 -5.35
C ALA A 186 6.78 -31.03 -6.75
N ALA A 187 5.62 -31.22 -7.40
CA ALA A 187 5.38 -30.64 -8.73
C ALA A 187 5.18 -29.12 -8.68
N ILE A 188 4.63 -28.61 -7.58
CA ILE A 188 4.54 -27.16 -7.33
C ILE A 188 5.93 -26.57 -7.11
N GLU A 189 6.81 -27.25 -6.35
CA GLU A 189 8.20 -26.79 -6.14
C GLU A 189 9.00 -26.78 -7.45
N GLU A 190 8.84 -27.81 -8.29
CA GLU A 190 9.47 -27.88 -9.61
C GLU A 190 9.03 -26.71 -10.49
N LEU A 191 7.71 -26.46 -10.54
CA LEU A 191 7.13 -25.32 -11.26
C LEU A 191 7.67 -23.98 -10.75
N ILE A 192 7.75 -23.78 -9.43
CA ILE A 192 8.27 -22.54 -8.85
C ILE A 192 9.73 -22.32 -9.26
N LYS A 193 10.57 -23.37 -9.21
CA LYS A 193 11.97 -23.29 -9.65
C LYS A 193 12.05 -22.88 -11.12
N ARG A 194 11.23 -23.50 -11.97
CA ARG A 194 11.18 -23.22 -13.42
C ARG A 194 10.75 -21.79 -13.73
N VAL A 195 9.62 -21.35 -13.16
CA VAL A 195 9.10 -19.98 -13.36
C VAL A 195 10.14 -18.95 -12.92
N ARG A 196 10.77 -19.14 -11.76
CA ARG A 196 11.78 -18.22 -11.22
C ARG A 196 13.08 -18.26 -12.00
N ALA A 197 13.45 -19.38 -12.62
CA ALA A 197 14.64 -19.45 -13.46
C ALA A 197 14.48 -18.72 -14.81
N HIS A 198 13.26 -18.38 -15.21
CA HIS A 198 13.01 -17.72 -16.49
C HIS A 198 13.63 -16.30 -16.53
N PRO A 199 14.45 -15.94 -17.54
CA PRO A 199 15.16 -14.66 -17.57
C PRO A 199 14.24 -13.44 -17.47
N LYS A 200 13.10 -13.44 -18.20
CA LYS A 200 12.11 -12.35 -18.12
C LYS A 200 11.44 -12.24 -16.75
N TRP A 201 11.33 -13.33 -16.01
CA TRP A 201 10.83 -13.27 -14.64
C TRP A 201 11.84 -12.55 -13.74
N GLN A 202 13.12 -12.92 -13.84
CA GLN A 202 14.19 -12.27 -13.07
C GLN A 202 14.32 -10.78 -13.42
N GLU A 203 14.30 -10.44 -14.72
CA GLU A 203 14.30 -9.06 -15.21
C GLU A 203 13.12 -8.26 -14.64
N TYR A 204 11.92 -8.82 -14.66
CA TYR A 204 10.71 -8.17 -14.15
C TYR A 204 10.80 -7.86 -12.66
N TYR A 205 11.24 -8.81 -11.82
CA TYR A 205 11.33 -8.64 -10.37
C TYR A 205 12.60 -7.94 -9.88
N ALA A 206 13.62 -7.79 -10.73
CA ALA A 206 14.77 -6.92 -10.46
C ALA A 206 14.39 -5.43 -10.54
N ASN A 207 13.30 -5.08 -11.24
CA ASN A 207 12.81 -3.72 -11.31
C ASN A 207 12.03 -3.34 -10.03
N PRO A 208 12.49 -2.36 -9.23
CA PRO A 208 11.84 -1.97 -7.99
C PRO A 208 10.38 -1.50 -8.19
N ARG A 209 10.03 -1.00 -9.38
CA ARG A 209 8.64 -0.64 -9.70
C ARG A 209 7.70 -1.83 -9.59
N ASN A 210 8.16 -3.05 -9.78
CA ASN A 210 7.31 -4.26 -9.81
C ASN A 210 7.22 -4.98 -8.47
N VAL A 211 7.96 -4.51 -7.46
CA VAL A 211 7.96 -5.10 -6.12
C VAL A 211 7.35 -4.09 -5.16
N ALA A 212 6.29 -4.49 -4.45
CA ALA A 212 5.75 -3.64 -3.39
C ALA A 212 6.81 -3.46 -2.29
N PRO A 213 7.10 -2.22 -1.86
CA PRO A 213 8.12 -2.00 -0.84
C PRO A 213 7.69 -2.63 0.49
N LYS A 214 8.63 -3.26 1.19
CA LYS A 214 8.43 -3.64 2.60
C LYS A 214 8.67 -2.40 3.44
N LEU A 215 7.62 -1.97 4.15
CA LEU A 215 7.63 -0.78 4.97
C LEU A 215 7.59 -1.16 6.44
N LYS A 216 8.53 -0.65 7.23
CA LYS A 216 8.45 -0.61 8.70
C LYS A 216 8.59 0.83 9.16
N LEU A 217 7.56 1.35 9.83
CA LEU A 217 7.54 2.67 10.42
C LEU A 217 7.81 2.54 11.91
N THR A 218 8.93 3.08 12.36
CA THR A 218 9.38 3.04 13.76
C THR A 218 9.19 4.42 14.39
N TYR A 219 8.43 4.49 15.48
CA TYR A 219 8.24 5.71 16.26
C TYR A 219 7.83 5.42 17.71
N LEU A 220 7.68 6.46 18.51
CA LEU A 220 7.17 6.35 19.89
C LEU A 220 5.69 5.91 19.90
N ASN A 221 5.27 5.31 21.02
CA ASN A 221 3.88 4.95 21.30
C ASN A 221 2.99 6.17 21.64
N GLU A 222 3.16 7.25 20.90
CA GLU A 222 2.40 8.48 21.04
C GLU A 222 1.89 8.94 19.66
N THR A 223 0.88 9.81 19.68
CA THR A 223 0.52 10.63 18.52
C THR A 223 1.63 11.66 18.28
N GLY A 224 1.69 12.33 17.14
CA GLY A 224 2.76 13.30 16.87
C GLY A 224 3.00 13.44 15.38
N ARG A 225 4.15 14.00 14.99
CA ARG A 225 4.48 14.27 13.58
C ARG A 225 4.47 13.03 12.67
N VAL A 226 4.59 11.83 13.23
CA VAL A 226 4.46 10.57 12.47
C VAL A 226 3.02 10.18 12.18
N GLU A 227 2.04 10.72 12.91
CA GLU A 227 0.64 10.28 12.82
C GLU A 227 0.10 10.53 11.42
N ALA A 228 0.45 11.65 10.80
CA ALA A 228 0.13 11.92 9.39
C ALA A 228 0.65 10.82 8.45
N THR A 229 1.82 10.24 8.72
CA THR A 229 2.40 9.13 7.93
C THR A 229 1.60 7.84 8.15
N ARG A 230 1.28 7.49 9.42
CA ARG A 230 0.44 6.33 9.74
C ARG A 230 -0.91 6.43 9.03
N LEU A 231 -1.54 7.60 9.13
CA LEU A 231 -2.81 7.90 8.49
C LEU A 231 -2.71 7.81 6.97
N ALA A 232 -1.65 8.34 6.35
CA ALA A 232 -1.48 8.27 4.91
C ALA A 232 -1.39 6.81 4.42
N LEU A 233 -0.56 5.99 5.08
CA LEU A 233 -0.42 4.56 4.75
C LEU A 233 -1.73 3.81 4.97
N TYR A 234 -2.40 4.04 6.11
CA TYR A 234 -3.66 3.38 6.45
C TYR A 234 -4.81 3.77 5.50
N VAL A 235 -5.04 5.08 5.30
CA VAL A 235 -6.06 5.61 4.38
C VAL A 235 -5.78 5.11 2.96
N GLY A 236 -4.51 5.09 2.57
CA GLY A 236 -4.04 4.56 1.29
C GLY A 236 -4.14 3.05 1.13
N GLY A 237 -4.44 2.28 2.18
CA GLY A 237 -4.43 0.81 2.14
C GLY A 237 -3.04 0.22 1.85
N VAL A 238 -1.98 0.96 2.16
CA VAL A 238 -0.60 0.53 2.00
C VAL A 238 -0.22 -0.31 3.22
N ALA A 239 0.20 -1.56 3.01
CA ALA A 239 0.65 -2.42 4.09
C ALA A 239 2.00 -1.94 4.64
N PHE A 240 2.10 -1.82 5.95
CA PHE A 240 3.32 -1.48 6.67
C PHE A 240 3.30 -2.14 8.06
N GLU A 241 4.49 -2.34 8.63
CA GLU A 241 4.69 -2.68 10.04
C GLU A 241 4.79 -1.38 10.84
N ASP A 242 3.92 -1.20 11.85
CA ASP A 242 3.94 -0.05 12.77
C ASP A 242 4.65 -0.48 14.06
N GLU A 243 5.94 -0.17 14.17
CA GLU A 243 6.77 -0.46 15.34
C GLU A 243 6.70 0.73 16.30
N ARG A 244 6.03 0.53 17.44
CA ARG A 244 5.85 1.56 18.47
C ARG A 244 6.73 1.25 19.65
N LEU A 245 7.76 2.07 19.85
CA LEU A 245 8.73 1.93 20.92
C LEU A 245 8.13 2.42 22.25
N ASP A 246 8.35 1.64 23.30
CA ASP A 246 8.23 2.11 24.69
C ASP A 246 9.49 2.87 25.16
N ASP A 247 9.46 3.43 26.37
CA ASP A 247 10.59 4.21 26.91
C ASP A 247 11.89 3.40 27.05
N VAL A 248 11.78 2.10 27.35
CA VAL A 248 12.93 1.21 27.52
C VAL A 248 13.54 0.91 26.15
N GLU A 249 12.71 0.56 25.17
CA GLU A 249 13.12 0.31 23.79
C GLU A 249 13.71 1.57 23.14
N ARG A 250 13.13 2.75 23.41
CA ARG A 250 13.67 4.04 23.00
C ARG A 250 15.07 4.27 23.57
N THR A 251 15.23 4.13 24.89
CA THR A 251 16.51 4.33 25.57
C THR A 251 17.57 3.35 25.04
N SER A 252 17.18 2.10 24.77
CA SER A 252 18.06 1.11 24.16
C SER A 252 18.49 1.51 22.74
N LEU A 253 17.56 1.98 21.92
CA LEU A 253 17.86 2.44 20.56
C LEU A 253 18.81 3.64 20.56
N GLU A 254 18.59 4.60 21.45
CA GLU A 254 19.45 5.79 21.61
C GLU A 254 20.86 5.41 22.10
N SER A 255 20.99 4.37 22.93
CA SER A 255 22.29 3.83 23.36
C SER A 255 23.04 3.13 22.21
N ASP A 256 22.35 2.34 21.39
CA ASP A 256 22.96 1.60 20.27
C ASP A 256 23.31 2.52 19.09
N LEU A 257 22.46 3.51 18.83
CA LEU A 257 22.59 4.48 17.74
C LEU A 257 22.40 5.90 18.30
N PRO A 258 23.44 6.47 18.96
CA PRO A 258 23.39 7.82 19.48
C PRO A 258 23.03 8.81 18.36
N SER A 259 22.02 9.64 18.59
CA SER A 259 21.53 10.64 17.62
C SER A 259 20.76 10.10 16.41
N ALA A 260 20.09 8.94 16.49
CA ALA A 260 19.18 8.51 15.43
C ALA A 260 17.81 9.24 15.54
N PRO A 261 17.51 10.24 14.67
CA PRO A 261 16.24 10.94 14.76
C PRO A 261 15.07 10.01 14.45
N LEU A 262 14.03 10.10 15.28
CA LEU A 262 12.72 9.51 15.04
C LEU A 262 11.78 10.57 14.44
N PRO A 263 10.84 10.20 13.55
CA PRO A 263 10.52 8.86 13.06
C PRO A 263 11.51 8.27 12.06
N ALA A 264 11.51 6.93 11.99
CA ALA A 264 12.27 6.19 11.00
C ALA A 264 11.35 5.35 10.12
N LEU A 265 11.47 5.46 8.79
CA LEU A 265 10.83 4.57 7.83
C LEU A 265 11.89 3.67 7.20
N SER A 266 11.80 2.38 7.42
CA SER A 266 12.55 1.36 6.67
C SER A 266 11.81 1.02 5.38
N VAL A 267 12.45 1.21 4.23
CA VAL A 267 11.98 0.79 2.90
C VAL A 267 12.93 -0.28 2.40
N ASN A 268 12.47 -1.53 2.35
CA ASN A 268 13.32 -2.68 1.95
C ASN A 268 14.66 -2.76 2.72
N ASN A 269 14.64 -2.43 4.02
CA ASN A 269 15.79 -2.37 4.93
C ASN A 269 16.68 -1.11 4.84
N GLU A 270 16.39 -0.17 3.94
CA GLU A 270 17.04 1.14 3.94
C GLU A 270 16.26 2.12 4.82
N ILE A 271 16.93 2.83 5.73
CA ILE A 271 16.27 3.65 6.75
C ILE A 271 16.33 5.13 6.39
N TYR A 272 15.15 5.75 6.33
CA TYR A 272 14.95 7.19 6.16
C TYR A 272 14.41 7.81 7.45
N ARG A 273 14.82 9.03 7.78
CA ARG A 273 14.50 9.66 9.08
C ARG A 273 13.94 11.08 9.02
N GLN A 274 13.73 11.62 7.83
CA GLN A 274 13.20 12.98 7.68
C GLN A 274 11.65 12.93 7.62
N PRO A 275 10.91 13.54 8.58
CA PRO A 275 9.46 13.39 8.68
C PRO A 275 8.69 13.75 7.39
N SER A 276 8.91 14.93 6.82
CA SER A 276 8.22 15.38 5.61
C SER A 276 8.63 14.59 4.36
N GLN A 277 9.86 14.06 4.30
CA GLN A 277 10.27 13.14 3.24
C GLN A 277 9.51 11.80 3.34
N ILE A 278 9.45 11.24 4.56
CA ILE A 278 8.72 10.00 4.87
C ILE A 278 7.24 10.17 4.52
N LEU A 279 6.63 11.28 4.94
CA LEU A 279 5.22 11.58 4.69
C LEU A 279 4.93 11.73 3.19
N ARG A 280 5.79 12.40 2.42
CA ARG A 280 5.61 12.50 0.95
C ARG A 280 5.74 11.16 0.25
N TYR A 281 6.66 10.32 0.69
CA TYR A 281 6.79 8.96 0.16
C TYR A 281 5.55 8.12 0.46
N ALA A 282 5.08 8.14 1.72
CA ALA A 282 3.82 7.50 2.12
C ALA A 282 2.62 8.06 1.35
N GLY A 283 2.57 9.38 1.16
CA GLY A 283 1.60 10.10 0.33
C GLY A 283 1.59 9.63 -1.12
N THR A 284 2.77 9.43 -1.70
CA THR A 284 2.90 8.94 -3.08
C THR A 284 2.38 7.51 -3.21
N LEU A 285 2.73 6.62 -2.26
CA LEU A 285 2.25 5.24 -2.25
C LEU A 285 0.74 5.13 -2.01
N SER A 286 0.19 6.02 -1.19
CA SER A 286 -1.24 6.11 -0.86
C SER A 286 -2.06 6.90 -1.89
N GLY A 287 -1.38 7.59 -2.81
CA GLY A 287 -1.96 8.56 -3.74
C GLY A 287 -2.57 9.79 -3.08
N LEU A 288 -2.14 10.14 -1.87
CA LEU A 288 -2.45 11.39 -1.17
C LEU A 288 -1.38 12.47 -1.42
N TYR A 289 -0.41 12.20 -2.30
CA TYR A 289 0.53 13.15 -2.84
C TYR A 289 0.60 12.93 -4.35
N SER A 290 0.22 13.93 -5.13
CA SER A 290 0.21 13.80 -6.59
C SER A 290 1.61 13.89 -7.18
N THR A 291 1.87 13.05 -8.18
CA THR A 291 3.09 13.08 -9.00
C THR A 291 2.84 13.70 -10.39
N THR A 292 1.62 14.16 -10.64
CA THR A 292 1.18 14.67 -11.96
C THR A 292 0.45 16.02 -11.89
N ASN A 293 -0.13 16.37 -10.74
CA ASN A 293 -0.72 17.68 -10.49
C ASN A 293 0.30 18.57 -9.77
N PHE A 294 1.18 19.21 -10.52
CA PHE A 294 2.31 19.97 -9.96
C PHE A 294 1.88 21.14 -9.07
N MET A 295 0.72 21.76 -9.33
CA MET A 295 0.22 22.85 -8.48
C MET A 295 -0.32 22.34 -7.15
N GLN A 296 -1.01 21.20 -7.12
CA GLN A 296 -1.40 20.57 -5.86
C GLN A 296 -0.16 20.16 -5.06
N SER A 297 0.82 19.51 -5.69
CA SER A 297 2.07 19.11 -5.03
C SER A 297 2.84 20.30 -4.44
N LEU A 298 2.93 21.42 -5.16
CA LEU A 298 3.59 22.65 -4.68
C LEU A 298 2.90 23.20 -3.42
N ARG A 299 1.57 23.23 -3.41
CA ARG A 299 0.79 23.67 -2.24
C ARG A 299 0.96 22.72 -1.05
N VAL A 300 0.98 21.41 -1.31
CA VAL A 300 1.26 20.41 -0.27
C VAL A 300 2.64 20.65 0.33
N ASP A 301 3.68 20.77 -0.50
CA ASP A 301 5.04 21.04 -0.02
C ASP A 301 5.13 22.32 0.81
N GLU A 302 4.40 23.38 0.44
CA GLU A 302 4.32 24.61 1.23
C GLU A 302 3.73 24.38 2.63
N VAL A 303 2.64 23.62 2.74
CA VAL A 303 2.04 23.27 4.04
C VAL A 303 3.04 22.47 4.89
N LEU A 304 3.67 21.44 4.30
CA LEU A 304 4.64 20.60 5.00
C LEU A 304 5.84 21.41 5.50
N CYS A 305 6.37 22.33 4.70
CA CYS A 305 7.47 23.20 5.12
C CYS A 305 7.08 24.11 6.30
N LEU A 306 5.88 24.72 6.27
CA LEU A 306 5.41 25.58 7.36
C LEU A 306 5.20 24.80 8.67
N LEU A 307 4.71 23.56 8.59
CA LEU A 307 4.55 22.68 9.75
C LEU A 307 5.89 22.10 10.23
N ASP A 308 6.84 21.87 9.32
CA ASP A 308 8.21 21.51 9.67
C ASP A 308 8.89 22.62 10.48
N ASP A 309 8.72 23.89 10.10
CA ASP A 309 9.24 25.06 10.82
C ASP A 309 8.60 25.23 12.20
N LEU A 310 7.28 25.00 12.30
CA LEU A 310 6.55 24.95 13.56
C LEU A 310 7.16 23.90 14.51
N TYR A 311 7.33 22.67 14.04
CA TYR A 311 7.89 21.59 14.86
C TYR A 311 9.36 21.82 15.21
N SER A 312 10.17 22.37 14.31
CA SER A 312 11.55 22.74 14.61
C SER A 312 11.62 23.80 15.71
N SER A 313 10.72 24.79 15.70
CA SER A 313 10.62 25.83 16.73
C SER A 313 10.24 25.26 18.10
N ILE A 314 9.35 24.25 18.13
CA ILE A 314 9.00 23.53 19.36
C ILE A 314 10.18 22.67 19.83
N SER A 315 10.80 21.92 18.92
CA SER A 315 11.90 21.02 19.23
C SER A 315 13.11 21.74 19.82
N SER A 316 13.38 22.99 19.42
CA SER A 316 14.49 23.77 19.98
C SER A 316 14.31 24.16 21.44
N THR A 317 13.15 23.88 22.03
CA THR A 317 12.86 24.16 23.45
C THR A 317 12.85 22.91 24.32
N LEU A 318 13.08 21.71 23.75
CA LEU A 318 12.98 20.45 24.51
C LEU A 318 14.12 20.27 25.53
N ASP A 319 15.29 20.84 25.27
CA ASP A 319 16.47 20.75 26.14
C ASP A 319 16.62 21.97 27.08
N LEU A 320 15.65 22.89 27.09
CA LEU A 320 15.67 24.08 27.95
C LEU A 320 15.04 23.76 29.31
N GLU A 321 15.45 24.48 30.36
CA GLU A 321 14.92 24.31 31.72
C GLU A 321 14.67 25.68 32.38
N GLY A 322 13.77 25.71 33.38
CA GLY A 322 13.49 26.89 34.21
C GLY A 322 13.03 28.11 33.42
N ASP A 323 13.46 29.30 33.85
CA ASP A 323 13.03 30.59 33.28
C ASP A 323 13.29 30.70 31.75
N GLU A 324 14.33 30.03 31.24
CA GLU A 324 14.65 30.01 29.80
C GLU A 324 13.62 29.22 29.00
N LEU A 325 13.20 28.05 29.52
CA LEU A 325 12.13 27.25 28.93
C LEU A 325 10.82 28.04 28.92
N ASP A 326 10.45 28.64 30.05
CA ASP A 326 9.21 29.40 30.21
C ASP A 326 9.16 30.56 29.21
N ALA A 327 10.23 31.36 29.11
CA ALA A 327 10.31 32.46 28.16
C ALA A 327 10.25 31.99 26.70
N ALA A 328 10.92 30.88 26.36
CA ALA A 328 10.90 30.33 25.01
C ALA A 328 9.50 29.80 24.63
N ARG A 329 8.82 29.11 25.54
CA ARG A 329 7.46 28.57 25.35
C ARG A 329 6.40 29.67 25.30
N GLU A 330 6.55 30.73 26.09
CA GLU A 330 5.72 31.94 25.99
C GLU A 330 5.90 32.61 24.61
N ALA A 331 7.14 32.78 24.14
CA ALA A 331 7.40 33.33 22.81
C ALA A 331 6.80 32.48 21.67
N LEU A 332 6.87 31.14 21.80
CA LEU A 332 6.23 30.23 20.85
C LEU A 332 4.72 30.42 20.79
N THR A 333 4.05 30.43 21.94
CA THR A 333 2.58 30.48 22.02
C THR A 333 2.00 31.86 21.70
N THR A 334 2.72 32.93 22.03
CA THR A 334 2.25 34.32 21.80
C THR A 334 2.66 34.89 20.44
N THR A 335 3.73 34.38 19.83
CA THR A 335 4.31 34.97 18.61
C THR A 335 4.47 33.96 17.48
N THR A 336 5.31 32.94 17.64
CA THR A 336 5.71 32.05 16.53
C THR A 336 4.55 31.22 16.00
N ILE A 337 3.83 30.52 16.89
CA ILE A 337 2.67 29.68 16.52
C ILE A 337 1.59 30.56 15.88
N PRO A 338 1.19 31.71 16.46
CA PRO A 338 0.21 32.57 15.81
C PRO A 338 0.61 33.09 14.43
N GLN A 339 1.87 33.49 14.24
CA GLN A 339 2.34 33.99 12.95
C GLN A 339 2.32 32.90 11.87
N LEU A 340 2.81 31.70 12.19
CA LEU A 340 2.83 30.57 11.25
C LEU A 340 1.40 30.12 10.91
N LEU A 341 0.56 29.86 11.92
CA LEU A 341 -0.78 29.33 11.70
C LEU A 341 -1.73 30.35 11.07
N SER A 342 -1.62 31.65 11.38
CA SER A 342 -2.39 32.69 10.68
C SER A 342 -1.93 32.88 9.24
N GLY A 343 -0.64 32.67 8.95
CA GLY A 343 -0.11 32.60 7.59
C GLY A 343 -0.73 31.45 6.82
N LEU A 344 -0.66 30.25 7.39
CA LEU A 344 -1.18 29.02 6.79
C LEU A 344 -2.71 29.09 6.58
N ASP A 345 -3.48 29.58 7.56
CA ASP A 345 -4.93 29.74 7.46
C ASP A 345 -5.31 30.66 6.28
N ARG A 346 -4.58 31.76 6.06
CA ARG A 346 -4.77 32.65 4.90
C ARG A 346 -4.43 31.96 3.58
N ARG A 347 -3.41 31.09 3.53
CA ARG A 347 -3.07 30.32 2.33
C ARG A 347 -4.21 29.37 1.96
N ILE A 348 -4.68 28.58 2.92
CA ILE A 348 -5.81 27.65 2.73
C ILE A 348 -7.07 28.41 2.28
N ALA A 349 -7.40 29.53 2.94
CA ALA A 349 -8.52 30.39 2.54
C ALA A 349 -8.42 30.87 1.07
N GLY A 350 -7.21 31.17 0.61
CA GLY A 350 -6.95 31.64 -0.75
C GLY A 350 -7.04 30.55 -1.82
N TRP A 351 -6.87 29.27 -1.46
CA TRP A 351 -6.93 28.16 -2.41
C TRP A 351 -8.36 27.65 -2.67
N GLN A 352 -9.29 27.92 -1.76
CA GLN A 352 -10.74 27.66 -1.91
C GLN A 352 -11.11 26.19 -2.21
N GLY A 353 -10.35 25.23 -1.69
CA GLY A 353 -10.65 23.80 -1.80
C GLY A 353 -11.61 23.29 -0.72
N VAL A 354 -12.19 22.10 -0.96
CA VAL A 354 -12.89 21.33 0.09
C VAL A 354 -11.91 20.83 1.17
N TYR A 355 -10.70 20.48 0.74
CA TYR A 355 -9.56 20.10 1.57
C TYR A 355 -8.51 21.24 1.56
N ALA A 356 -7.39 21.01 2.23
CA ALA A 356 -6.41 22.05 2.52
C ALA A 356 -5.90 22.72 1.25
N VAL A 357 -5.54 21.95 0.22
CA VAL A 357 -4.84 22.44 -0.98
C VAL A 357 -5.71 22.46 -2.24
N ASP A 358 -6.77 21.63 -2.30
CA ASP A 358 -7.80 21.55 -3.34
C ASP A 358 -9.01 20.69 -2.90
N ASP A 359 -9.70 20.04 -3.83
CA ASP A 359 -10.92 19.25 -3.57
C ASP A 359 -10.64 17.78 -3.19
N GLU A 360 -9.38 17.34 -3.19
CA GLU A 360 -8.99 15.98 -2.83
C GLU A 360 -8.26 15.94 -1.48
N LEU A 361 -8.46 14.87 -0.70
CA LEU A 361 -7.70 14.65 0.52
C LEU A 361 -6.22 14.40 0.18
N THR A 362 -5.32 15.14 0.81
CA THR A 362 -3.87 15.00 0.62
C THR A 362 -3.12 14.79 1.93
N VAL A 363 -1.81 14.56 1.86
CA VAL A 363 -0.97 14.52 3.06
C VAL A 363 -0.89 15.86 3.78
N ALA A 364 -1.19 16.99 3.13
CA ALA A 364 -1.26 18.29 3.80
C ALA A 364 -2.39 18.33 4.83
N ASP A 365 -3.55 17.77 4.48
CA ASP A 365 -4.70 17.66 5.39
C ASP A 365 -4.39 16.81 6.62
N LEU A 366 -3.73 15.66 6.37
CA LEU A 366 -3.34 14.75 7.43
C LEU A 366 -2.29 15.36 8.36
N ASP A 367 -1.37 16.15 7.81
CA ASP A 367 -0.33 16.83 8.60
C ASP A 367 -0.90 18.00 9.40
N ILE A 368 -1.83 18.78 8.82
CA ILE A 368 -2.60 19.81 9.55
C ILE A 368 -3.38 19.15 10.70
N TYR A 369 -4.12 18.07 10.42
CA TYR A 369 -4.88 17.36 11.42
C TYR A 369 -4.00 16.84 12.57
N ALA A 370 -2.89 16.17 12.26
CA ALA A 370 -1.96 15.65 13.24
C ALA A 370 -1.32 16.77 14.08
N SER A 371 -0.82 17.82 13.42
CA SER A 371 -0.12 18.94 14.07
C SER A 371 -1.04 19.71 15.02
N LEU A 372 -2.27 20.02 14.58
CA LEU A 372 -3.21 20.78 15.40
C LEU A 372 -3.77 19.96 16.55
N SER A 373 -4.07 18.68 16.32
CA SER A 373 -4.47 17.76 17.40
C SER A 373 -3.40 17.67 18.48
N ASP A 374 -2.13 17.71 18.08
CA ASP A 374 -0.99 17.67 18.99
C ASP A 374 -0.89 18.94 19.85
N LEU A 375 -0.97 20.12 19.23
CA LEU A 375 -1.00 21.41 19.94
C LEU A 375 -2.17 21.52 20.92
N GLN A 376 -3.32 20.96 20.57
CA GLN A 376 -4.54 20.99 21.39
C GLN A 376 -4.59 19.88 22.45
N SER A 377 -3.63 18.95 22.46
CA SER A 377 -3.64 17.82 23.39
C SER A 377 -3.18 18.17 24.81
N GLY A 378 -2.43 19.28 24.97
CA GLY A 378 -1.75 19.61 26.23
C GLY A 378 -0.54 18.73 26.53
N ARG A 379 -0.03 17.97 25.54
CA ARG A 379 1.18 17.16 25.69
C ARG A 379 2.45 17.94 25.36
N LEU A 380 2.41 18.79 24.34
CA LEU A 380 3.56 19.61 23.92
C LEU A 380 3.75 20.85 24.77
N PHE A 381 2.69 21.31 25.41
CA PHE A 381 2.60 22.48 26.28
C PHE A 381 1.77 22.05 27.48
N ASP A 382 2.14 22.48 28.70
CA ASP A 382 1.43 22.10 29.94
C ASP A 382 -0.08 22.38 29.90
N GLU A 383 -0.50 23.28 29.00
CA GLU A 383 -1.90 23.53 28.66
C GLU A 383 -2.15 23.42 27.15
N PRO A 384 -3.35 22.99 26.72
CA PRO A 384 -3.76 23.04 25.32
C PRO A 384 -3.62 24.42 24.68
N VAL A 385 -2.99 24.49 23.51
CA VAL A 385 -2.91 25.74 22.76
C VAL A 385 -4.28 26.07 22.16
N VAL A 386 -4.77 27.29 22.43
CA VAL A 386 -6.02 27.79 21.87
C VAL A 386 -5.80 28.20 20.40
N LEU A 387 -6.57 27.62 19.49
CA LEU A 387 -6.43 27.82 18.04
C LEU A 387 -7.73 28.40 17.44
N GLU A 388 -7.70 29.66 17.02
CA GLU A 388 -8.87 30.39 16.47
C GLU A 388 -8.90 30.44 14.92
N TYR A 389 -8.15 29.56 14.25
CA TYR A 389 -7.97 29.57 12.80
C TYR A 389 -9.09 28.81 12.07
N LYS A 390 -10.09 29.56 11.58
CA LYS A 390 -11.33 28.99 11.03
C LYS A 390 -11.11 27.95 9.91
N HIS A 391 -10.22 28.21 8.96
CA HIS A 391 -10.02 27.33 7.81
C HIS A 391 -9.26 26.08 8.23
N LEU A 392 -8.22 26.24 9.05
CA LEU A 392 -7.49 25.12 9.64
C LEU A 392 -8.40 24.22 10.49
N GLN A 393 -9.27 24.80 11.33
CA GLN A 393 -10.26 24.01 12.07
C GLN A 393 -11.28 23.34 11.15
N GLY A 394 -11.62 23.97 10.02
CA GLY A 394 -12.39 23.35 8.96
C GLY A 394 -11.74 22.08 8.43
N ILE A 395 -10.43 22.11 8.15
CA ILE A 395 -9.66 20.94 7.71
C ILE A 395 -9.61 19.86 8.79
N VAL A 396 -9.32 20.21 10.04
CA VAL A 396 -9.32 19.25 11.18
C VAL A 396 -10.67 18.54 11.27
N ASN A 397 -11.78 19.28 11.16
CA ASN A 397 -13.12 18.72 11.18
C ASN A 397 -13.42 17.83 9.96
N GLN A 398 -12.96 18.22 8.78
CA GLN A 398 -13.16 17.44 7.55
C GLN A 398 -12.40 16.11 7.63
N VAL A 399 -11.15 16.15 8.08
CA VAL A 399 -10.27 14.98 8.24
C VAL A 399 -10.80 14.07 9.33
N SER A 400 -11.18 14.61 10.50
CA SER A 400 -11.71 13.80 11.61
C SER A 400 -12.98 13.04 11.23
N ASN A 401 -13.84 13.60 10.37
CA ASN A 401 -15.05 12.94 9.89
C ASN A 401 -14.81 11.92 8.76
N HIS A 402 -13.58 11.77 8.27
CA HIS A 402 -13.29 10.82 7.20
C HIS A 402 -13.52 9.36 7.66
N PRO A 403 -14.30 8.53 6.93
CA PRO A 403 -14.72 7.20 7.42
C PRO A 403 -13.57 6.24 7.75
N LYS A 404 -12.44 6.32 7.04
CA LYS A 404 -11.26 5.50 7.38
C LYS A 404 -10.58 6.01 8.65
N LEU A 405 -10.56 7.33 8.89
CA LEU A 405 -9.97 7.89 10.09
C LEU A 405 -10.75 7.49 11.34
N GLN A 406 -12.07 7.57 11.27
CA GLN A 406 -12.95 7.10 12.35
C GLN A 406 -12.71 5.63 12.71
N LYS A 407 -12.37 4.78 11.73
CA LYS A 407 -11.96 3.39 11.99
C LYS A 407 -10.58 3.31 12.61
N TRP A 408 -9.61 4.09 12.13
CA TRP A 408 -8.26 4.14 12.69
C TRP A 408 -8.27 4.52 14.17
N LEU A 409 -9.05 5.54 14.55
CA LEU A 409 -9.17 6.01 15.93
C LEU A 409 -9.82 4.99 16.88
N GLN A 410 -10.48 3.96 16.35
CA GLN A 410 -11.06 2.85 17.13
C GLN A 410 -10.14 1.64 17.22
N MET A 411 -8.99 1.66 16.54
CA MET A 411 -8.01 0.59 16.60
C MET A 411 -7.21 0.69 17.91
N PRO A 412 -6.94 -0.44 18.57
CA PRO A 412 -6.23 -0.49 19.84
C PRO A 412 -4.77 -0.09 19.71
#